data_AF-A0A1W9PGS5-F1
#
_entry.id   AF-A0A1W9PGS5-F1
#
_cell.length_a   1.000
_cell.length_b   1.000
_cell.length_c   1.000
_cell.angle_alpha   90.00
_cell.angle_beta   90.00
_cell.angle_gamma   90.00
#
_symmetry.space_group_name_H-M   'P 1'
#
loop_
_entity.id
_entity.type
_entity.pdbx_description
1 polymer ?
#
loop_
_entity_poly.entity_id
_entity_poly.type
_entity_poly.pdbx_seq_one_letter_code
_entity_poly.pdbx_strand_id
1 'polypeptide(L)'
;MSKTSKFAVSPAGKLWHHNRIGGLLEHTLAVAHICNQVAQHYAQSEEKPLIDRDLLITAALLHDIGKIESYRTEKGFIELTDEGRLLGHIPIGYQIVETAIEQIPDFP
;
A
#
# COMPACT_ATOMS: atom_id res chain seq x y z
N MET A 1 -12.03 13.59 0.66
CA MET A 1 -11.39 12.92 -0.50
C MET A 1 -11.66 11.43 -0.40
N SER A 2 -11.89 10.75 -1.53
CA SER A 2 -11.93 9.29 -1.56
C SER A 2 -10.57 8.69 -1.17
N LYS A 3 -10.52 7.42 -0.77
CA LYS A 3 -9.24 6.74 -0.46
C LYS A 3 -8.30 6.76 -1.66
N THR A 4 -8.80 6.54 -2.88
CA THR A 4 -8.03 6.63 -4.13
C THR A 4 -7.43 8.03 -4.33
N SER A 5 -8.22 9.08 -4.07
CA SER A 5 -7.73 10.46 -4.17
C SER A 5 -6.66 10.75 -3.13
N LYS A 6 -6.82 10.28 -1.88
CA LYS A 6 -5.78 10.40 -0.86
C LYS A 6 -4.50 9.64 -1.26
N PHE A 7 -4.65 8.42 -1.78
CA PHE A 7 -3.54 7.59 -2.22
C PHE A 7 -2.69 8.26 -3.31
N ALA A 8 -3.34 8.87 -4.30
CA ALA A 8 -2.66 9.56 -5.40
C ALA A 8 -1.85 10.80 -4.97
N VAL A 9 -2.16 11.39 -3.82
CA VAL A 9 -1.47 12.60 -3.32
C VAL A 9 -0.65 12.36 -2.06
N SER A 10 -0.79 11.21 -1.40
CA SER A 10 -0.06 10.90 -0.17
C SER A 10 1.44 10.70 -0.45
N PRO A 11 2.33 11.18 0.43
CA PRO A 11 3.75 10.84 0.37
C PRO A 11 3.99 9.40 0.84
N ALA A 12 5.09 8.79 0.39
CA ALA A 12 5.50 7.48 0.91
C ALA A 12 6.26 7.59 2.25
N GLY A 13 6.71 8.78 2.63
CA GLY A 13 7.44 9.02 3.86
C GLY A 13 7.58 10.50 4.20
N LYS A 14 7.92 10.81 5.45
CA LYS A 14 8.21 12.19 5.89
C LYS A 14 9.65 12.61 5.59
N LEU A 15 10.62 11.77 5.96
CA LEU A 15 12.06 12.07 5.89
C LEU A 15 12.83 11.22 4.87
N TRP A 16 12.24 10.10 4.44
CA TRP A 16 12.90 9.08 3.63
C TRP A 16 12.39 9.09 2.18
N HIS A 17 12.77 8.09 1.38
CA HIS A 17 12.46 8.03 -0.06
C HIS A 17 10.98 8.30 -0.39
N HIS A 18 10.77 8.96 -1.54
CA HIS A 18 9.46 9.37 -2.03
C HIS A 18 8.65 10.26 -1.04
N ASN A 19 9.34 11.15 -0.32
CA ASN A 19 8.76 12.18 0.57
C ASN A 19 8.21 13.40 -0.18
N ARG A 20 7.30 13.17 -1.11
CA ARG A 20 6.63 14.21 -1.89
C ARG A 20 5.20 13.80 -2.20
N ILE A 21 4.37 14.76 -2.58
CA ILE A 21 3.00 14.50 -3.04
C ILE A 21 3.05 13.46 -4.18
N GLY A 22 2.22 12.42 -4.04
CA GLY A 22 2.15 11.29 -4.98
C GLY A 22 3.29 10.27 -4.86
N GLY A 23 4.18 10.43 -3.88
CA GLY A 23 5.26 9.49 -3.64
C GLY A 23 4.78 8.09 -3.27
N LEU A 24 3.64 7.97 -2.58
CA LEU A 24 3.06 6.66 -2.25
C LEU A 24 2.68 5.87 -3.50
N LEU A 25 2.03 6.51 -4.46
CA LEU A 25 1.63 5.87 -5.72
C LEU A 25 2.85 5.35 -6.50
N GLU A 26 3.90 6.17 -6.61
CA GLU A 26 5.13 5.77 -7.29
C GLU A 26 5.85 4.61 -6.60
N HIS A 27 5.98 4.69 -5.27
CA HIS A 27 6.56 3.63 -4.45
C HIS A 27 5.80 2.32 -4.64
N THR A 28 4.48 2.35 -4.50
CA THR A 28 3.63 1.18 -4.67
C THR A 28 3.74 0.59 -6.08
N LEU A 29 3.78 1.42 -7.13
CA LEU A 29 3.96 0.95 -8.51
C LEU A 29 5.31 0.25 -8.70
N ALA A 30 6.39 0.80 -8.14
CA ALA A 30 7.71 0.18 -8.19
C ALA A 30 7.74 -1.19 -7.48
N VAL A 31 7.15 -1.28 -6.28
CA VAL A 31 7.04 -2.54 -5.53
C VAL A 31 6.20 -3.56 -6.29
N ALA A 32 5.03 -3.18 -6.82
CA ALA A 32 4.20 -4.06 -7.62
C ALA A 32 4.91 -4.57 -8.88
N HIS A 33 5.74 -3.73 -9.52
CA HIS A 33 6.55 -4.14 -10.66
C HIS A 33 7.58 -5.22 -10.29
N ILE A 34 8.31 -5.02 -9.18
CA ILE A 34 9.27 -6.00 -8.65
C ILE A 34 8.55 -7.32 -8.33
N CYS A 35 7.42 -7.24 -7.61
CA CYS A 35 6.60 -8.41 -7.27
C CYS A 35 6.13 -9.17 -8.50
N ASN A 36 5.75 -8.48 -9.58
CA ASN A 36 5.35 -9.12 -10.83
C ASN A 36 6.52 -9.90 -11.47
N GLN A 37 7.73 -9.32 -11.47
CA GLN A 37 8.92 -10.00 -11.98
C GLN A 37 9.28 -11.23 -11.14
N VAL A 38 9.18 -11.13 -9.81
CA VAL A 38 9.40 -12.26 -8.89
C VAL A 38 8.40 -13.39 -9.17
N ALA A 39 7.11 -13.08 -9.29
CA ALA A 39 6.09 -14.07 -9.62
C ALA A 39 6.38 -14.79 -10.95
N GLN A 40 6.83 -14.04 -11.98
CA GLN A 40 7.22 -14.61 -13.27
C GLN A 40 8.44 -15.54 -13.16
N HIS A 41 9.43 -15.17 -12.35
CA HIS A 41 10.62 -15.99 -12.15
C HIS A 41 10.30 -17.37 -11.55
N TYR A 42 9.32 -17.44 -10.65
CA TYR A 42 8.91 -18.68 -9.98
C TYR A 42 7.70 -19.39 -10.62
N ALA A 43 7.33 -19.02 -11.86
CA ALA A 43 6.17 -19.57 -12.54
C ALA A 43 6.36 -20.99 -13.12
N GLN A 44 7.59 -21.49 -13.26
CA GLN A 44 7.93 -22.67 -14.07
C GLN A 44 7.71 -24.05 -13.40
N SER A 45 6.76 -24.18 -12.47
CA SER A 45 6.41 -25.47 -11.86
C SER A 45 5.15 -26.05 -12.54
N GLU A 46 5.26 -27.26 -13.11
CA GLU A 46 4.20 -27.90 -13.91
C GLU A 46 2.96 -28.32 -13.09
N GLU A 47 3.06 -28.39 -11.75
CA GLU A 47 1.95 -28.85 -10.90
C GLU A 47 1.22 -27.71 -10.17
N LYS A 48 1.92 -26.64 -9.81
CA LYS A 48 1.37 -25.41 -9.20
C LYS A 48 2.45 -24.33 -9.14
N PRO A 49 2.16 -23.06 -9.47
CA PRO A 49 3.13 -21.98 -9.25
C PRO A 49 3.47 -21.87 -7.76
N LEU A 50 4.76 -21.73 -7.44
CA LEU A 50 5.24 -21.59 -6.06
C LEU A 50 4.70 -20.30 -5.41
N ILE A 51 4.41 -19.30 -6.23
CA ILE A 51 3.92 -17.98 -5.82
C ILE A 51 2.57 -17.76 -6.49
N ASP A 52 1.54 -17.49 -5.68
CA ASP A 52 0.29 -16.93 -6.18
C ASP A 52 0.53 -15.47 -6.59
N ARG A 53 0.57 -15.24 -7.90
CA ARG A 53 0.85 -13.92 -8.47
C ARG A 53 -0.19 -12.90 -8.05
N ASP A 54 -1.47 -13.26 -8.08
CA ASP A 54 -2.55 -12.30 -7.87
C ASP A 54 -2.61 -11.90 -6.41
N LEU A 55 -2.38 -12.85 -5.49
CA LEU A 55 -2.19 -12.54 -4.07
C LEU A 55 -0.97 -11.65 -3.84
N LEU A 56 0.17 -11.94 -4.47
CA LEU A 56 1.40 -11.15 -4.33
C LEU A 56 1.23 -9.71 -4.84
N ILE A 57 0.60 -9.52 -6.00
CA ILE A 57 0.34 -8.18 -6.55
C ILE A 57 -0.67 -7.44 -5.69
N THR A 58 -1.72 -8.11 -5.21
CA THR A 58 -2.70 -7.50 -4.29
C THR A 58 -2.02 -7.02 -3.01
N ALA A 59 -1.17 -7.86 -2.41
CA ALA A 59 -0.38 -7.48 -1.24
C ALA A 59 0.54 -6.28 -1.55
N ALA A 60 1.24 -6.29 -2.68
CA ALA A 60 2.12 -5.20 -3.09
C ALA A 60 1.37 -3.87 -3.27
N LEU A 61 0.17 -3.90 -3.84
CA LEU A 61 -0.66 -2.70 -4.04
C LEU A 61 -1.17 -2.12 -2.71
N LEU A 62 -1.42 -2.96 -1.72
CA LEU A 62 -2.06 -2.56 -0.46
C LEU A 62 -1.08 -2.41 0.71
N HIS A 63 0.16 -2.89 0.60
CA HIS A 63 1.09 -3.03 1.74
C HIS A 63 1.28 -1.75 2.57
N ASP A 64 1.26 -0.59 1.90
CA ASP A 64 1.52 0.72 2.48
C ASP A 64 0.27 1.63 2.50
N ILE A 65 -0.94 1.08 2.27
CA ILE A 65 -2.17 1.88 2.13
C ILE A 65 -2.48 2.73 3.37
N GLY A 66 -2.05 2.30 4.57
CA GLY A 66 -2.22 3.07 5.80
C GLY A 66 -1.50 4.43 5.80
N LYS A 67 -0.54 4.65 4.88
CA LYS A 67 0.12 5.95 4.72
C LYS A 67 -0.84 7.07 4.30
N ILE A 68 -2.01 6.74 3.73
CA ILE A 68 -3.03 7.75 3.38
C ILE A 68 -3.70 8.40 4.60
N GLU A 69 -3.62 7.77 5.77
CA GLU A 69 -4.12 8.33 7.04
C GLU A 69 -2.97 8.60 8.03
N SER A 70 -1.75 8.11 7.76
CA SER A 70 -0.58 8.34 8.63
C SER A 70 0.09 9.69 8.37
N TYR A 71 -0.08 10.23 7.16
CA TYR A 71 0.53 11.48 6.74
C TYR A 71 -0.52 12.51 6.36
N ARG A 72 -0.16 13.77 6.58
CA ARG A 72 -0.87 14.93 6.07
C ARG A 72 0.13 15.92 5.50
N THR A 73 -0.28 16.62 4.45
CA THR A 73 0.51 17.73 3.91
C THR A 73 -0.14 19.04 4.32
N GLU A 74 0.53 19.79 5.19
CA GLU A 74 0.06 21.09 5.66
C GLU A 74 1.11 22.15 5.31
N LYS A 75 0.68 23.21 4.59
CA LYS A 75 1.53 24.34 4.20
C LYS A 75 2.86 23.95 3.50
N GLY A 76 2.83 22.88 2.71
CA GLY A 76 4.00 22.38 1.98
C GLY A 76 4.89 21.44 2.80
N PHE A 77 4.58 21.17 4.06
CA PHE A 77 5.30 20.22 4.91
C PHE A 77 4.54 18.92 5.03
N ILE A 78 5.28 17.80 5.01
CA ILE A 78 4.74 16.48 5.32
C ILE A 78 4.82 16.29 6.82
N GLU A 79 3.67 16.09 7.45
CA GLU A 79 3.55 15.84 8.88
C GLU A 79 2.89 14.48 9.14
N LEU A 80 3.24 13.89 10.28
CA LEU A 80 2.51 12.73 10.77
C LEU A 80 1.18 13.20 11.39
N THR A 81 0.13 12.43 11.14
CA THR A 81 -1.11 12.51 11.92
C THR A 81 -0.87 11.95 13.33
N ASP A 82 -1.80 12.18 14.25
CA ASP A 82 -1.65 11.65 15.61
C ASP A 82 -1.79 10.12 15.61
N GLU A 83 -2.69 9.59 14.79
CA GLU A 83 -2.82 8.17 14.50
C GLU A 83 -1.53 7.61 13.86
N GLY A 84 -0.96 8.33 12.89
CA GLY A 84 0.29 7.95 12.25
C GLY A 84 1.48 7.92 13.22
N ARG A 85 1.51 8.81 14.23
CA ARG A 85 2.53 8.80 15.28
C ARG A 85 2.34 7.65 16.28
N LEU A 86 1.09 7.38 16.66
CA LEU A 86 0.79 6.41 17.72
C LEU A 86 0.79 4.97 17.21
N LEU A 87 0.17 4.72 16.06
CA LEU A 87 -0.06 3.39 15.51
C LEU A 87 0.94 3.06 14.38
N GLY A 88 1.23 4.06 13.54
CA GLY A 88 1.95 3.85 12.29
C GLY A 88 1.08 3.28 11.16
N HIS A 89 1.64 3.21 9.95
CA HIS A 89 0.87 2.88 8.75
C HIS A 89 0.48 1.39 8.63
N ILE A 90 1.20 0.46 9.27
CA ILE A 90 0.90 -0.97 9.16
C ILE A 90 -0.42 -1.32 9.85
N PRO A 91 -0.65 -1.00 11.14
CA PRO A 91 -1.94 -1.29 11.78
C PRO A 91 -3.11 -0.53 11.13
N ILE A 92 -2.87 0.71 10.72
CA ILE A 92 -3.88 1.50 10.00
C ILE A 92 -4.21 0.87 8.65
N GLY A 93 -3.21 0.41 7.90
CA GLY A 93 -3.39 -0.26 6.62
C GLY A 93 -4.17 -1.57 6.76
N TYR A 94 -3.82 -2.38 7.78
CA TYR A 94 -4.57 -3.58 8.14
C TYR A 94 -6.05 -3.27 8.36
N GLN A 95 -6.37 -2.28 9.21
CA GLN A 95 -7.75 -1.91 9.50
C GLN A 95 -8.49 -1.44 8.24
N ILE A 96 -7.85 -0.67 7.35
CA ILE A 96 -8.45 -0.24 6.08
C ILE A 96 -8.84 -1.44 5.21
N VAL A 97 -7.96 -2.45 5.14
CA VAL A 97 -8.18 -3.67 4.35
C VAL A 97 -9.26 -4.54 5.00
N GLU A 98 -9.19 -4.76 6.31
CA GLU A 98 -10.18 -5.52 7.08
C GLU A 98 -11.60 -4.95 6.90
N THR A 99 -11.78 -3.64 7.12
CA THR A 99 -13.08 -3.00 6.92
C THR A 99 -13.56 -3.10 5.46
N ALA A 100 -12.66 -3.10 4.48
CA ALA A 100 -13.04 -3.29 3.08
C ALA A 100 -13.49 -4.74 2.81
N ILE A 101 -12.82 -5.71 3.41
CA ILE A 101 -13.14 -7.14 3.33
C ILE A 101 -14.53 -7.42 3.92
N GLU A 102 -14.88 -6.82 5.06
CA GLU A 102 -16.19 -6.97 5.70
C GLU A 102 -17.37 -6.57 4.80
N GLN A 103 -17.12 -5.74 3.77
CA GLN A 103 -18.14 -5.31 2.80
C GLN A 103 -18.28 -6.25 1.61
N ILE A 104 -17.45 -7.30 1.51
CA ILE A 104 -17.47 -8.26 0.41
C ILE A 104 -18.24 -9.50 0.87
N PRO A 105 -19.44 -9.76 0.31
CA PRO A 105 -20.18 -10.97 0.64
C PRO A 105 -19.38 -12.23 0.34
N ASP A 106 -19.43 -13.21 1.24
CA ASP A 106 -18.78 -14.51 1.10
C ASP A 106 -17.24 -14.44 0.91
N PHE A 107 -16.59 -13.39 1.43
CA PHE A 107 -15.13 -13.35 1.47
C PHE A 107 -14.58 -14.46 2.39
N PRO A 108 -13.61 -15.27 1.92
CA PRO A 108 -13.11 -16.44 2.65
C PRO A 108 -12.32 -16.09 3.92
#